data_AF-A0A5B8JAQ8-F1
#
_entry.id   AF-A0A5B8JAQ8-F1
#
_cell.length_a   1.000
_cell.length_b   1.000
_cell.length_c   1.000
_cell.angle_alpha   90.00
_cell.angle_beta   90.00
_cell.angle_gamma   90.00
#
_symmetry.space_group_name_H-M   'P 1'
#
loop_
_entity.id
_entity.type
_entity.pdbx_description
1 polymer ?
#
loop_
_entity_poly.entity_id
_entity_poly.type
_entity_poly.pdbx_seq_one_letter_code
_entity_poly.pdbx_strand_id
1 'polypeptide(L)'
;MAANYSEIQELLKIRADLHARLNLMPYDGTPEIKNRGDGKYLYVRKRVAGKLTSTYVGVYTEELYNLLLRNAREIRAIRKEIRHVEKELVSAGYSENELSTDVLNNIAFARANMKMNIYHQAILEGVATSFPQTEEIIDNGKVTGMTATDVQKILNLKHAWEFILDKYVVASKSDYYILSHIARLVNEGFFVEAGRIRRVPVTIGRSSYVPPLPIEMDIKEKIREITEKNDDAIDVAIRLCLYCMKTQIFLDGNKKASVIFANHYLISHGGGFLVIPEKEVPKFKNLLVKYYEGEDITIISDFMKKSCWKRM
;
A
#
# COMPACT_ATOMS: atom_id res chain seq x y z
N MET A 1 4.07 -4.96 30.72
CA MET A 1 4.14 -5.75 29.47
C MET A 1 3.38 -5.10 28.30
N ALA A 2 2.16 -4.57 28.47
CA ALA A 2 1.41 -3.93 27.37
C ALA A 2 2.02 -2.62 26.81
N ALA A 3 2.65 -1.79 27.66
CA ALA A 3 3.26 -0.53 27.23
C ALA A 3 4.40 -0.73 26.22
N ASN A 4 5.27 -1.72 26.47
CA ASN A 4 6.41 -2.03 25.59
C ASN A 4 5.93 -2.63 24.24
N TYR A 5 4.81 -3.36 24.22
CA TYR A 5 4.24 -3.92 22.99
C TYR A 5 3.64 -2.83 22.08
N SER A 6 2.89 -1.88 22.66
CA SER A 6 2.34 -0.74 21.91
C SER A 6 3.44 0.15 21.34
N GLU A 7 4.52 0.36 22.10
CA GLU A 7 5.68 1.12 21.67
C GLU A 7 6.42 0.45 20.52
N ILE A 8 6.71 -0.85 20.62
CA ILE A 8 7.32 -1.65 19.54
C ILE A 8 6.47 -1.59 18.27
N GLN A 9 5.13 -1.75 18.37
CA GLN A 9 4.26 -1.69 17.20
C GLN A 9 4.33 -0.33 16.48
N GLU A 10 4.34 0.78 17.23
CA GLU A 10 4.44 2.11 16.62
C GLU A 10 5.82 2.31 15.98
N LEU A 11 6.90 1.87 16.63
CA LEU A 11 8.26 1.90 16.06
C LEU A 11 8.36 1.08 14.76
N LEU A 12 7.76 -0.11 14.70
CA LEU A 12 7.73 -0.94 13.49
C LEU A 12 6.99 -0.25 12.35
N LYS A 13 5.86 0.39 12.65
CA LYS A 13 5.09 1.17 11.68
C LYS A 13 5.87 2.41 11.19
N ILE A 14 6.54 3.15 12.09
CA ILE A 14 7.41 4.27 11.71
C ILE A 14 8.54 3.77 10.80
N ARG A 15 9.19 2.65 11.15
CA ARG A 15 10.25 2.04 10.34
C ARG A 15 9.74 1.69 8.93
N ALA A 16 8.56 1.07 8.85
CA ALA A 16 7.93 0.72 7.58
C ALA A 16 7.59 1.94 6.73
N ASP A 17 7.03 3.00 7.33
CA ASP A 17 6.75 4.27 6.64
C ASP A 17 8.03 4.91 6.10
N LEU A 18 9.11 4.89 6.89
CA LEU A 18 10.41 5.40 6.46
C LEU A 18 10.99 4.58 5.30
N HIS A 19 10.86 3.24 5.32
CA HIS A 19 11.26 2.38 4.22
C HIS A 19 10.41 2.60 2.96
N ALA A 20 9.09 2.70 3.11
CA ALA A 20 8.19 2.97 2.00
C ALA A 20 8.54 4.32 1.35
N ARG A 21 8.68 5.38 2.14
CA ARG A 21 9.14 6.69 1.65
C ARG A 21 10.48 6.61 0.94
N LEU A 22 11.45 5.86 1.49
CA LEU A 22 12.75 5.67 0.86
C LEU A 22 12.64 4.97 -0.51
N ASN A 23 11.79 3.95 -0.63
CA ASN A 23 11.54 3.24 -1.89
C ASN A 23 10.78 4.09 -2.93
N LEU A 24 10.00 5.07 -2.46
CA LEU A 24 9.28 6.00 -3.33
C LEU A 24 10.17 7.12 -3.90
N MET A 25 11.37 7.34 -3.36
CA MET A 25 12.25 8.42 -3.80
C MET A 25 12.67 8.23 -5.28
N PRO A 26 12.48 9.24 -6.16
CA PRO A 26 12.74 9.09 -7.59
C PRO A 26 14.24 8.99 -7.91
N TYR A 27 15.09 9.57 -7.07
CA TYR A 27 16.53 9.56 -7.24
C TYR A 27 17.24 9.28 -5.92
N ASP A 28 17.98 8.17 -5.86
CA ASP A 28 18.79 7.79 -4.71
C ASP A 28 20.28 7.97 -4.98
N GLY A 29 20.85 9.02 -4.37
CA GLY A 29 22.28 9.26 -4.36
C GLY A 29 22.63 10.74 -4.21
N THR A 30 23.91 11.05 -4.32
CA THR A 30 24.42 12.42 -4.26
C THR A 30 24.41 13.04 -5.67
N PRO A 31 23.84 14.24 -5.86
CA PRO A 31 23.83 14.88 -7.17
C PRO A 31 25.24 15.25 -7.61
N GLU A 32 25.52 15.09 -8.91
CA GLU A 32 26.79 15.39 -9.53
C GLU A 32 26.55 16.11 -10.86
N ILE A 33 27.26 17.20 -11.10
CA ILE A 33 27.24 17.91 -12.39
C ILE A 33 28.45 17.43 -13.19
N LYS A 34 28.24 17.02 -14.44
CA LYS A 34 29.30 16.70 -15.39
C LYS A 34 29.19 17.60 -16.61
N ASN A 35 30.34 18.12 -17.05
CA ASN A 35 30.45 18.87 -18.28
C ASN A 35 30.86 17.91 -19.41
N ARG A 36 30.16 17.96 -20.55
CA ARG A 36 30.53 17.22 -21.76
C ARG A 36 30.36 18.14 -22.96
N GLY A 37 31.48 18.51 -23.60
CA GLY A 37 31.48 19.60 -24.57
C GLY A 37 30.96 20.89 -23.93
N ASP A 38 30.04 21.55 -24.61
CA ASP A 38 29.40 22.79 -24.13
C ASP A 38 28.19 22.53 -23.21
N GLY A 39 27.81 21.26 -23.01
CA GLY A 39 26.66 20.86 -22.21
C GLY A 39 26.99 20.57 -20.74
N LYS A 40 26.07 20.95 -19.85
CA LYS A 40 26.04 20.52 -18.44
C LYS A 40 24.97 19.45 -18.25
N TYR A 41 25.33 18.38 -17.55
CA TYR A 41 24.47 17.21 -17.35
C TYR A 41 24.46 16.80 -15.88
N LEU A 42 23.30 16.36 -15.41
CA LEU A 42 23.07 15.92 -14.04
C LEU A 42 23.13 14.41 -13.95
N TYR A 43 23.87 13.94 -12.94
CA TYR A 43 24.03 12.56 -12.57
C TYR A 43 23.75 12.38 -11.08
N VAL A 44 23.45 11.16 -10.68
CA VAL A 44 23.29 10.77 -9.27
C VAL A 44 24.29 9.68 -8.94
N ARG A 45 25.10 9.93 -7.90
CA ARG A 45 26.15 9.02 -7.43
C ARG A 45 25.70 8.21 -6.23
N LYS A 46 25.83 6.89 -6.32
CA LYS A 46 25.51 5.97 -5.23
C LYS A 46 26.53 4.83 -5.20
N ARG A 47 26.73 4.20 -4.04
CA ARG A 47 27.43 2.91 -3.98
C ARG A 47 26.43 1.78 -4.15
N VAL A 48 26.66 0.91 -5.13
CA VAL A 48 25.87 -0.30 -5.36
C VAL A 48 26.86 -1.47 -5.34
N ALA A 49 26.64 -2.45 -4.44
CA ALA A 49 27.54 -3.58 -4.22
C ALA A 49 29.03 -3.16 -4.05
N GLY A 50 29.28 -2.12 -3.24
CA GLY A 50 30.62 -1.61 -2.95
C GLY A 50 31.24 -0.71 -4.03
N LYS A 51 30.74 -0.74 -5.27
CA LYS A 51 31.23 0.09 -6.38
C LYS A 51 30.47 1.40 -6.45
N LEU A 52 31.20 2.49 -6.71
CA LEU A 52 30.60 3.80 -6.94
C LEU A 52 30.04 3.85 -8.37
N THR A 53 28.72 4.00 -8.49
CA THR A 53 28.01 4.17 -9.75
C THR A 53 27.54 5.62 -9.89
N SER A 54 27.46 6.10 -11.13
CA SER A 54 26.99 7.44 -11.48
C SER A 54 25.96 7.28 -12.60
N THR A 55 24.70 7.49 -12.26
CA THR A 55 23.56 7.28 -13.18
C THR A 55 23.15 8.62 -13.78
N TYR A 56 23.00 8.67 -15.10
CA TYR A 56 22.52 9.87 -15.79
C TYR A 56 21.08 10.18 -15.41
N VAL A 57 20.78 11.45 -15.16
CA VAL A 57 19.42 11.92 -14.85
C VAL A 57 18.87 12.78 -15.98
N GLY A 58 19.65 13.76 -16.45
CA GLY A 58 19.14 14.71 -17.45
C GLY A 58 20.11 15.84 -17.77
N VAL A 59 19.72 16.72 -18.68
CA VAL A 59 20.41 17.98 -18.93
C VAL A 59 20.28 18.86 -17.69
N TYR A 60 21.32 19.64 -17.37
CA TYR A 60 21.30 20.55 -16.24
C TYR A 60 20.20 21.60 -16.40
N THR A 61 19.33 21.67 -15.41
CA THR A 61 18.48 22.83 -15.12
C THR A 61 18.59 23.11 -13.62
N GLU A 62 18.42 24.38 -13.21
CA GLU A 62 18.44 24.72 -11.78
C GLU A 62 17.34 23.98 -11.01
N GLU A 63 16.16 23.83 -11.62
CA GLU A 63 15.03 23.11 -11.05
C GLU A 63 15.38 21.64 -10.76
N LEU A 64 15.93 20.94 -11.76
CA LEU A 64 16.30 19.53 -11.61
C LEU A 64 17.44 19.37 -10.60
N TYR A 65 18.44 20.26 -10.61
CA TYR A 65 19.53 20.21 -9.64
C TYR A 65 19.04 20.42 -8.20
N ASN A 66 18.15 21.40 -7.99
CA ASN A 66 17.55 21.67 -6.69
C ASN A 66 16.67 20.51 -6.20
N LEU A 67 15.91 19.86 -7.10
CA LEU A 67 15.17 18.64 -6.79
C LEU A 67 16.12 17.52 -6.31
N LEU A 68 17.20 17.26 -7.05
CA LEU A 68 18.18 16.24 -6.69
C LEU A 68 18.84 16.54 -5.33
N LEU A 69 19.15 17.80 -5.03
CA LEU A 69 19.69 18.20 -3.73
C LEU A 69 18.69 17.99 -2.59
N ARG A 70 17.41 18.31 -2.79
CA ARG A 70 16.34 18.07 -1.81
C ARG A 70 16.19 16.58 -1.54
N ASN A 71 16.10 15.76 -2.58
CA ASN A 71 16.01 14.30 -2.45
C ASN A 71 17.20 13.72 -1.69
N ALA A 72 18.43 14.16 -2.01
CA ALA A 72 19.62 13.68 -1.32
C ALA A 72 19.69 14.09 0.16
N ARG A 73 19.10 15.23 0.53
CA ARG A 73 18.96 15.65 1.94
C ARG A 73 17.92 14.80 2.65
N GLU A 74 16.75 14.62 2.05
CA GLU A 74 15.64 13.85 2.61
C GLU A 74 16.03 12.37 2.79
N ILE A 75 16.65 11.73 1.81
CA ILE A 75 17.16 10.35 1.92
C ILE A 75 18.14 10.21 3.09
N ARG A 76 19.04 11.18 3.29
CA ARG A 76 19.99 11.16 4.41
C ARG A 76 19.27 11.29 5.75
N ALA A 77 18.24 12.15 5.83
CA ALA A 77 17.40 12.28 7.02
C ALA A 77 16.65 10.97 7.31
N ILE A 78 15.93 10.42 6.32
CA ILE A 78 15.20 9.15 6.45
C ILE A 78 16.13 8.02 6.90
N ARG A 79 17.31 7.85 6.28
CA ARG A 79 18.29 6.84 6.71
C ARG A 79 18.85 7.07 8.12
N LYS A 80 18.86 8.30 8.61
CA LYS A 80 19.24 8.61 9.99
C LYS A 80 18.12 8.21 10.95
N GLU A 81 16.88 8.54 10.62
CA GLU A 81 15.70 8.16 11.41
C GLU A 81 15.52 6.64 11.46
N ILE A 82 15.69 5.91 10.35
CA ILE A 82 15.65 4.44 10.34
C ILE A 82 16.65 3.86 11.35
N ARG A 83 17.90 4.35 11.34
CA ARG A 83 18.93 3.91 12.31
C ARG A 83 18.60 4.28 13.75
N HIS A 84 17.83 5.35 13.97
CA HIS A 84 17.38 5.73 15.30
C HIS A 84 16.29 4.78 15.79
N VAL A 85 15.27 4.53 14.96
CA VAL A 85 14.17 3.61 15.25
C VAL A 85 14.67 2.18 15.45
N GLU A 86 15.65 1.72 14.66
CA GLU A 86 16.30 0.42 14.85
C GLU A 86 16.96 0.30 16.24
N LYS A 87 17.61 1.36 16.72
CA LYS A 87 18.20 1.36 18.07
C LYS A 87 17.14 1.34 19.17
N GLU A 88 16.03 2.04 18.97
CA GLU A 88 14.90 2.05 19.91
C GLU A 88 14.23 0.68 19.97
N LEU A 89 14.02 0.03 18.83
CA LEU A 89 13.52 -1.35 18.75
C LEU A 89 14.42 -2.33 19.52
N VAL A 90 15.74 -2.27 19.31
CA VAL A 90 16.70 -3.10 20.06
C VAL A 90 16.62 -2.81 21.56
N SER A 91 16.52 -1.53 21.94
CA SER A 91 16.43 -1.11 23.36
C SER A 91 15.11 -1.56 24.02
N ALA A 92 14.02 -1.60 23.26
CA ALA A 92 12.73 -2.12 23.70
C ALA A 92 12.70 -3.67 23.79
N GLY A 93 13.78 -4.35 23.37
CA GLY A 93 13.89 -5.81 23.40
C GLY A 93 13.23 -6.50 22.22
N TYR A 94 13.01 -5.80 21.10
CA TYR A 94 12.49 -6.40 19.88
C TYR A 94 13.54 -7.32 19.24
N SER A 95 13.17 -8.57 18.99
CA SER A 95 13.93 -9.53 18.19
C SER A 95 13.20 -9.79 16.87
N GLU A 96 13.95 -9.80 15.77
CA GLU A 96 13.40 -10.12 14.46
C GLU A 96 13.07 -11.62 14.39
N ASN A 97 11.81 -11.93 14.09
CA ASN A 97 11.43 -13.28 13.68
C ASN A 97 11.67 -13.40 12.18
N GLU A 98 12.40 -14.45 11.77
CA GLU A 98 12.55 -14.76 10.35
C GLU A 98 11.20 -15.13 9.75
N LEU A 99 10.85 -14.46 8.65
CA LEU A 99 9.72 -14.85 7.82
C LEU A 99 10.00 -16.22 7.19
N SER A 100 8.96 -17.05 7.04
CA SER A 100 9.10 -18.31 6.34
C SER A 100 9.50 -18.10 4.87
N THR A 101 10.14 -19.10 4.28
CA THR A 101 10.53 -19.09 2.87
C THR A 101 9.32 -18.84 1.96
N ASP A 102 8.16 -19.41 2.27
CA ASP A 102 6.92 -19.22 1.51
C ASP A 102 6.45 -17.75 1.55
N VAL A 103 6.51 -17.10 2.71
CA VAL A 103 6.15 -15.68 2.84
C VAL A 103 7.15 -14.80 2.09
N LEU A 104 8.45 -15.07 2.17
CA LEU A 104 9.48 -14.33 1.42
C LEU A 104 9.29 -14.46 -0.09
N ASN A 105 9.00 -15.67 -0.56
CA ASN A 105 8.67 -15.97 -1.94
C ASN A 105 7.41 -15.20 -2.37
N ASN A 106 6.38 -15.17 -1.52
CA ASN A 106 5.14 -14.47 -1.81
C ASN A 106 5.30 -12.94 -1.86
N ILE A 107 6.14 -12.36 -1.00
CA ILE A 107 6.53 -10.93 -1.08
C ILE A 107 7.20 -10.66 -2.43
N ALA A 108 8.15 -11.50 -2.85
CA ALA A 108 8.83 -11.34 -4.13
C ALA A 108 7.84 -11.43 -5.31
N PHE A 109 6.93 -12.40 -5.27
CA PHE A 109 5.86 -12.56 -6.26
C PHE A 109 4.94 -11.34 -6.33
N ALA A 110 4.50 -10.81 -5.18
CA ALA A 110 3.67 -9.62 -5.12
C ALA A 110 4.41 -8.37 -5.63
N ARG A 111 5.71 -8.21 -5.29
CA ARG A 111 6.55 -7.11 -5.81
C ARG A 111 6.68 -7.17 -7.32
N ALA A 112 6.91 -8.35 -7.89
CA ALA A 112 7.02 -8.54 -9.34
C ALA A 112 5.73 -8.16 -10.08
N ASN A 113 4.57 -8.27 -9.43
CA ASN A 113 3.25 -7.98 -10.02
C ASN A 113 2.67 -6.62 -9.59
N MET A 114 3.38 -5.84 -8.78
CA MET A 114 2.85 -4.64 -8.11
C MET A 114 2.29 -3.61 -9.10
N LYS A 115 2.98 -3.34 -10.21
CA LYS A 115 2.52 -2.39 -11.25
C LYS A 115 1.18 -2.79 -11.84
N MET A 116 1.02 -4.06 -12.18
CA MET A 116 -0.23 -4.60 -12.74
C MET A 116 -1.36 -4.60 -11.70
N ASN A 117 -1.03 -4.87 -10.44
CA ASN A 117 -2.00 -4.81 -9.34
C ASN A 117 -2.51 -3.39 -9.12
N ILE A 118 -1.63 -2.40 -9.09
CA ILE A 118 -1.99 -0.99 -8.96
C ILE A 118 -2.87 -0.55 -10.14
N TYR A 119 -2.54 -0.94 -11.37
CA TYR A 119 -3.36 -0.65 -12.54
C TYR A 119 -4.80 -1.18 -12.37
N HIS A 120 -4.96 -2.47 -12.08
CA HIS A 120 -6.28 -3.07 -11.88
C HIS A 120 -7.07 -2.41 -10.75
N GLN A 121 -6.38 -2.03 -9.66
CA GLN A 121 -7.00 -1.33 -8.54
C GLN A 121 -7.41 0.10 -8.89
N ALA A 122 -6.61 0.83 -9.68
CA ALA A 122 -6.97 2.13 -10.21
C ALA A 122 -8.23 2.07 -11.09
N ILE A 123 -8.36 1.05 -11.95
CA ILE A 123 -9.59 0.82 -12.74
C ILE A 123 -10.79 0.51 -11.84
N LEU A 124 -10.61 -0.31 -10.79
CA LEU A 124 -11.67 -0.59 -9.82
C LEU A 124 -12.21 0.70 -9.18
N GLU A 125 -11.33 1.67 -8.91
CA GLU A 125 -11.64 2.99 -8.39
C GLU A 125 -12.28 3.94 -9.41
N GLY A 126 -12.28 3.58 -10.69
CA GLY A 126 -12.78 4.42 -11.78
C GLY A 126 -11.78 5.48 -12.24
N VAL A 127 -10.49 5.27 -11.98
CA VAL A 127 -9.43 6.09 -12.59
C VAL A 127 -9.36 5.77 -14.08
N ALA A 128 -9.48 6.79 -14.93
CA ALA A 128 -9.29 6.65 -16.36
C ALA A 128 -7.79 6.63 -16.69
N THR A 129 -7.19 5.44 -16.69
CA THR A 129 -5.77 5.22 -16.97
C THR A 129 -5.58 3.99 -17.83
N SER A 130 -4.46 3.92 -18.55
CA SER A 130 -3.97 2.70 -19.19
C SER A 130 -2.83 2.08 -18.38
N PHE A 131 -2.49 0.82 -18.67
CA PHE A 131 -1.36 0.17 -18.01
C PHE A 131 -0.04 0.92 -18.23
N PRO A 132 0.33 1.34 -19.46
CA PRO A 132 1.55 2.14 -19.69
C PRO A 132 1.56 3.47 -18.93
N GLN A 133 0.43 4.19 -18.87
CA GLN A 133 0.35 5.44 -18.08
C GLN A 133 0.54 5.17 -16.58
N THR A 134 -0.05 4.10 -16.07
CA THR A 134 0.09 3.72 -14.66
C THR A 134 1.55 3.36 -14.33
N GLU A 135 2.20 2.59 -15.20
CA GLU A 135 3.61 2.25 -15.08
C GLU A 135 4.50 3.50 -15.10
N GLU A 136 4.26 4.41 -16.04
CA GLU A 136 4.99 5.67 -16.15
C GLU A 136 4.84 6.52 -14.87
N ILE A 137 3.63 6.59 -14.28
CA ILE A 137 3.42 7.28 -12.97
C ILE A 137 4.21 6.59 -11.86
N ILE A 138 4.15 5.26 -11.78
CA ILE A 138 4.86 4.49 -10.76
C ILE A 138 6.38 4.71 -10.88
N ASP A 139 6.90 4.82 -12.09
CA ASP A 139 8.33 5.02 -12.35
C ASP A 139 8.76 6.50 -12.30
N ASN A 140 7.88 7.40 -11.85
CA ASN A 140 8.10 8.86 -11.78
C ASN A 140 8.38 9.51 -13.15
N GLY A 141 7.82 8.92 -14.19
CA GLY A 141 7.86 9.41 -15.56
C GLY A 141 6.83 10.50 -15.84
N LYS A 142 6.66 10.84 -17.13
CA LYS A 142 5.77 11.92 -17.57
C LYS A 142 4.51 11.35 -18.23
N VAL A 143 3.35 11.72 -17.70
CA VAL A 143 2.05 11.36 -18.28
C VAL A 143 1.28 12.58 -18.78
N THR A 144 0.47 12.38 -19.82
CA THR A 144 -0.44 13.38 -20.39
C THR A 144 -1.88 12.87 -20.36
N GLY A 145 -2.84 13.79 -20.37
CA GLY A 145 -4.28 13.46 -20.42
C GLY A 145 -4.87 12.92 -19.12
N MET A 146 -4.15 13.00 -18.00
CA MET A 146 -4.62 12.58 -16.67
C MET A 146 -4.78 13.76 -15.73
N THR A 147 -5.77 13.68 -14.83
CA THR A 147 -5.94 14.68 -13.78
C THR A 147 -4.90 14.49 -12.66
N ALA A 148 -4.50 15.58 -12.00
CA ALA A 148 -3.60 15.50 -10.85
C ALA A 148 -4.17 14.59 -9.74
N THR A 149 -5.49 14.62 -9.54
CA THR A 149 -6.22 13.75 -8.61
C THR A 149 -6.03 12.27 -8.96
N ASP A 150 -6.13 11.90 -10.23
CA ASP A 150 -5.98 10.50 -10.65
C ASP A 150 -4.53 10.01 -10.55
N VAL A 151 -3.56 10.88 -10.87
CA VAL A 151 -2.14 10.61 -10.62
C VAL A 151 -1.89 10.37 -9.13
N GLN A 152 -2.44 11.23 -8.26
CA GLN A 152 -2.28 11.10 -6.81
C GLN A 152 -2.91 9.80 -6.27
N LYS A 153 -4.07 9.35 -6.78
CA LYS A 153 -4.66 8.05 -6.40
C LYS A 153 -3.71 6.89 -6.72
N ILE A 154 -3.09 6.88 -7.89
CA ILE A 154 -2.12 5.85 -8.30
C ILE A 154 -0.89 5.87 -7.39
N LEU A 155 -0.36 7.06 -7.07
CA LEU A 155 0.79 7.20 -6.16
C LEU A 155 0.44 6.75 -4.73
N ASN A 156 -0.77 7.04 -4.24
CA ASN A 156 -1.24 6.56 -2.94
C ASN A 156 -1.36 5.04 -2.90
N LEU A 157 -1.83 4.41 -3.98
CA LEU A 157 -1.84 2.96 -4.10
C LEU A 157 -0.42 2.39 -4.09
N LYS A 158 0.52 3.00 -4.81
CA LYS A 158 1.95 2.63 -4.77
C LYS A 158 2.50 2.69 -3.35
N HIS A 159 2.21 3.77 -2.62
CA HIS A 159 2.64 3.93 -1.23
C HIS A 159 2.07 2.83 -0.32
N ALA A 160 0.76 2.55 -0.44
CA ALA A 160 0.11 1.52 0.35
C ALA A 160 0.66 0.10 0.04
N TRP A 161 0.94 -0.21 -1.23
CA TRP A 161 1.57 -1.47 -1.63
C TRP A 161 3.01 -1.61 -1.11
N GLU A 162 3.83 -0.56 -1.20
CA GLU A 162 5.18 -0.58 -0.62
C GLU A 162 5.15 -0.81 0.89
N PHE A 163 4.21 -0.18 1.60
CA PHE A 163 4.01 -0.37 3.03
C PHE A 163 3.68 -1.84 3.38
N ILE A 164 2.69 -2.45 2.74
CA ILE A 164 2.29 -3.84 3.07
C ILE A 164 3.28 -4.90 2.58
N LEU A 165 4.25 -4.54 1.73
CA LEU A 165 5.31 -5.43 1.24
C LEU A 165 6.64 -5.24 1.99
N ASP A 166 6.65 -4.39 3.02
CA ASP A 166 7.76 -4.33 3.97
C ASP A 166 7.76 -5.59 4.85
N LYS A 167 8.93 -6.20 5.05
CA LYS A 167 9.04 -7.49 5.76
C LYS A 167 8.51 -7.42 7.19
N TYR A 168 8.67 -6.28 7.85
CA TYR A 168 8.25 -6.10 9.23
C TYR A 168 6.76 -5.83 9.35
N VAL A 169 6.19 -5.15 8.36
CA VAL A 169 4.73 -5.01 8.24
C VAL A 169 4.12 -6.38 7.96
N VAL A 170 4.66 -7.15 7.01
CA VAL A 170 4.18 -8.51 6.72
C VAL A 170 4.25 -9.42 7.96
N ALA A 171 5.29 -9.30 8.78
CA ALA A 171 5.39 -10.05 10.04
C ALA A 171 4.41 -9.59 11.13
N SER A 172 3.79 -8.42 10.99
CA SER A 172 2.83 -7.89 11.97
C SER A 172 1.42 -8.45 11.77
N LYS A 173 0.63 -8.44 12.84
CA LYS A 173 -0.78 -8.90 12.79
C LYS A 173 -1.61 -8.01 11.87
N SER A 174 -2.46 -8.61 11.04
CA SER A 174 -3.47 -7.88 10.27
C SER A 174 -4.61 -7.41 11.19
N ASP A 175 -4.44 -6.24 11.79
CA ASP A 175 -5.41 -5.68 12.74
C ASP A 175 -6.02 -4.34 12.25
N TYR A 176 -6.87 -3.75 13.10
CA TYR A 176 -7.48 -2.46 12.83
C TYR A 176 -6.47 -1.34 12.60
N TYR A 177 -5.31 -1.36 13.27
CA TYR A 177 -4.32 -0.28 13.14
C TYR A 177 -3.63 -0.34 11.79
N ILE A 178 -3.31 -1.54 11.29
CA ILE A 178 -2.83 -1.74 9.92
C ILE A 178 -3.88 -1.25 8.92
N LEU A 179 -5.16 -1.63 9.09
CA LEU A 179 -6.25 -1.17 8.22
C LEU A 179 -6.41 0.37 8.23
N SER A 180 -6.42 0.98 9.41
CA SER A 180 -6.51 2.44 9.60
C SER A 180 -5.34 3.16 8.92
N HIS A 181 -4.14 2.62 9.05
CA HIS A 181 -2.95 3.18 8.41
C HIS A 181 -2.99 3.06 6.89
N ILE A 182 -3.38 1.90 6.36
CA ILE A 182 -3.62 1.71 4.92
C ILE A 182 -4.66 2.71 4.43
N ALA A 183 -5.76 2.90 5.16
CA ALA A 183 -6.81 3.85 4.82
C ALA A 183 -6.32 5.32 4.83
N ARG A 184 -5.33 5.65 5.68
CA ARG A 184 -4.62 6.92 5.63
C ARG A 184 -3.80 7.06 4.35
N LEU A 185 -2.99 6.06 4.01
CA LEU A 185 -2.11 6.07 2.83
C LEU A 185 -2.90 6.18 1.52
N VAL A 186 -3.96 5.36 1.33
CA VAL A 186 -4.74 5.38 0.08
C VAL A 186 -5.50 6.70 -0.15
N ASN A 187 -5.63 7.53 0.89
CA ASN A 187 -6.36 8.80 0.87
C ASN A 187 -5.46 10.01 1.19
N GLU A 188 -4.15 9.82 1.21
CA GLU A 188 -3.16 10.87 1.43
C GLU A 188 -3.34 12.00 0.40
N GLY A 189 -3.30 13.26 0.84
CA GLY A 189 -3.54 14.43 -0.02
C GLY A 189 -5.01 14.71 -0.36
N PHE A 190 -5.97 13.85 0.03
CA PHE A 190 -7.40 14.08 -0.21
C PHE A 190 -8.19 14.40 1.07
N PHE A 191 -7.86 13.73 2.18
CA PHE A 191 -8.60 13.88 3.44
C PHE A 191 -7.63 14.03 4.63
N VAL A 192 -7.78 15.10 5.41
CA VAL A 192 -6.96 15.34 6.61
C VAL A 192 -7.19 14.25 7.67
N GLU A 193 -8.43 13.77 7.78
CA GLU A 193 -8.82 12.71 8.73
C GLU A 193 -8.78 11.30 8.12
N ALA A 194 -8.02 11.11 7.04
CA ALA A 194 -7.85 9.80 6.42
C ALA A 194 -7.36 8.75 7.43
N GLY A 195 -7.98 7.57 7.41
CA GLY A 195 -7.69 6.49 8.36
C GLY A 195 -8.41 6.60 9.71
N ARG A 196 -9.14 7.69 9.98
CA ARG A 196 -10.00 7.77 11.17
C ARG A 196 -11.37 7.17 10.90
N ILE A 197 -11.89 6.46 11.90
CA ILE A 197 -13.27 5.96 11.89
C ILE A 197 -14.24 7.11 11.64
N ARG A 198 -15.20 6.92 10.73
CA ARG A 198 -16.17 7.98 10.40
C ARG A 198 -17.12 8.22 11.57
N ARG A 199 -17.54 9.49 11.72
CA ARG A 199 -18.49 9.93 12.75
C ARG A 199 -19.84 10.37 12.19
N VAL A 200 -20.00 10.26 10.88
CA VAL A 200 -21.20 10.70 10.15
C VAL A 200 -21.76 9.54 9.32
N PRO A 201 -23.09 9.50 9.07
CA PRO A 201 -23.69 8.56 8.14
C PRO A 201 -23.12 8.70 6.72
N VAL A 202 -23.09 7.61 5.97
CA VAL A 202 -22.70 7.58 4.56
C VAL A 202 -23.67 6.69 3.78
N THR A 203 -23.75 6.89 2.48
CA THR A 203 -24.49 6.02 1.56
C THR A 203 -23.53 5.34 0.59
N ILE A 204 -23.91 4.17 0.10
CA ILE A 204 -23.15 3.46 -0.93
C ILE A 204 -23.85 3.69 -2.27
N GLY A 205 -23.13 4.25 -3.24
CA GLY A 205 -23.68 4.48 -4.58
C GLY A 205 -24.21 3.19 -5.20
N ARG A 206 -25.42 3.26 -5.78
CA ARG A 206 -26.13 2.14 -6.43
C ARG A 206 -26.55 1.01 -5.50
N SER A 207 -26.58 1.21 -4.19
CA SER A 207 -27.11 0.26 -3.22
C SER A 207 -28.14 0.94 -2.32
N SER A 208 -29.19 0.20 -1.97
CA SER A 208 -30.17 0.60 -0.96
C SER A 208 -29.68 0.40 0.48
N TYR A 209 -28.55 -0.31 0.65
CA TYR A 209 -27.96 -0.56 1.96
C TYR A 209 -27.37 0.72 2.57
N VAL A 210 -27.78 1.01 3.80
CA VAL A 210 -27.25 2.10 4.62
C VAL A 210 -26.40 1.49 5.75
N PRO A 211 -25.06 1.64 5.70
CA PRO A 211 -24.20 1.10 6.74
C PRO A 211 -24.42 1.83 8.08
N PRO A 212 -24.57 1.10 9.21
CA PRO A 212 -24.69 1.72 10.52
C PRO A 212 -23.42 2.52 10.86
N LEU A 213 -23.50 3.45 11.82
CA LEU A 213 -22.30 4.12 12.32
C LEU A 213 -21.32 3.07 12.90
N PRO A 214 -20.06 3.05 12.45
CA PRO A 214 -19.11 2.06 12.91
C PRO A 214 -18.65 2.37 14.35
N ILE A 215 -18.52 1.32 15.15
CA ILE A 215 -17.97 1.38 16.51
C ILE A 215 -16.59 0.73 16.49
N GLU A 216 -15.57 1.46 16.96
CA GLU A 216 -14.17 1.03 16.85
C GLU A 216 -13.91 -0.31 17.57
N MET A 217 -14.53 -0.51 18.73
CA MET A 217 -14.41 -1.74 19.51
C MET A 217 -14.95 -2.95 18.74
N ASP A 218 -16.16 -2.85 18.19
CA ASP A 218 -16.79 -3.90 17.39
C ASP A 218 -15.96 -4.22 16.14
N ILE A 219 -15.34 -3.21 15.53
CA ILE A 219 -14.44 -3.43 14.38
C ILE A 219 -13.19 -4.19 14.79
N LYS A 220 -12.56 -3.81 15.89
CA LYS A 220 -11.35 -4.49 16.40
C LYS A 220 -11.66 -5.93 16.75
N GLU A 221 -12.79 -6.19 17.41
CA GLU A 221 -13.25 -7.54 17.74
C GLU A 221 -13.55 -8.33 16.47
N LYS A 222 -14.29 -7.76 15.52
CA LYS A 222 -14.66 -8.47 14.29
C LYS A 222 -13.49 -8.81 13.40
N ILE A 223 -12.52 -7.89 13.25
CA ILE A 223 -11.28 -8.17 12.52
C ILE A 223 -10.54 -9.34 13.20
N ARG A 224 -10.41 -9.29 14.53
CA ARG A 224 -9.75 -10.36 15.29
C ARG A 224 -10.44 -11.72 15.08
N GLU A 225 -11.76 -11.78 15.22
CA GLU A 225 -12.56 -12.98 14.96
C GLU A 225 -12.31 -13.55 13.56
N ILE A 226 -12.26 -12.69 12.54
CA ILE A 226 -12.03 -13.12 11.16
C ILE A 226 -10.61 -13.68 11.00
N THR A 227 -9.60 -13.00 11.57
CA THR A 227 -8.19 -13.40 11.45
C THR A 227 -7.80 -14.63 12.28
N GLU A 228 -8.48 -14.87 13.40
CA GLU A 228 -8.19 -16.01 14.29
C GLU A 228 -9.01 -17.26 13.92
N LYS A 229 -9.86 -17.16 12.90
CA LYS A 229 -10.65 -18.28 12.42
C LYS A 229 -9.75 -19.31 11.73
N ASN A 230 -9.90 -20.57 12.12
CA ASN A 230 -9.19 -21.70 11.51
C ASN A 230 -9.80 -22.08 10.14
N ASP A 231 -9.52 -21.29 9.12
CA ASP A 231 -9.95 -21.48 7.73
C ASP A 231 -8.77 -21.21 6.77
N ASP A 232 -8.94 -21.53 5.48
CA ASP A 232 -7.95 -21.22 4.45
C ASP A 232 -7.63 -19.71 4.39
N ALA A 233 -6.36 -19.36 4.19
CA ALA A 233 -5.91 -17.97 4.19
C ALA A 233 -6.66 -17.08 3.17
N ILE A 234 -7.01 -17.65 2.01
CA ILE A 234 -7.79 -16.97 0.98
C ILE A 234 -9.22 -16.65 1.45
N ASP A 235 -9.85 -17.55 2.20
CA ASP A 235 -11.19 -17.33 2.75
C ASP A 235 -11.19 -16.22 3.79
N VAL A 236 -10.18 -16.21 4.66
CA VAL A 236 -10.00 -15.16 5.65
C VAL A 236 -9.75 -13.81 4.97
N ALA A 237 -8.87 -13.75 3.98
CA ALA A 237 -8.57 -12.53 3.23
C ALA A 237 -9.82 -11.97 2.52
N ILE A 238 -10.61 -12.82 1.86
CA ILE A 238 -11.87 -12.40 1.21
C ILE A 238 -12.87 -11.89 2.25
N ARG A 239 -13.01 -12.57 3.40
CA ARG A 239 -13.89 -12.12 4.48
C ARG A 239 -13.46 -10.77 5.05
N LEU A 240 -12.16 -10.54 5.27
CA LEU A 240 -11.64 -9.22 5.68
C LEU A 240 -11.98 -8.14 4.64
N CYS A 241 -11.74 -8.44 3.36
CA CYS A 241 -12.01 -7.53 2.25
C CYS A 241 -13.49 -7.09 2.23
N LEU A 242 -14.40 -8.08 2.22
CA LEU A 242 -15.84 -7.83 2.13
C LEU A 242 -16.40 -7.19 3.39
N TYR A 243 -15.92 -7.59 4.57
CA TYR A 243 -16.28 -6.96 5.85
C TYR A 243 -15.94 -5.48 5.85
N CYS A 244 -14.70 -5.11 5.52
CA CYS A 244 -14.27 -3.72 5.52
C CYS A 244 -15.03 -2.89 4.48
N MET A 245 -15.33 -3.47 3.31
CA MET A 245 -16.15 -2.85 2.27
C MET A 245 -17.60 -2.62 2.72
N LYS A 246 -18.23 -3.59 3.40
CA LYS A 246 -19.63 -3.47 3.83
C LYS A 246 -19.79 -2.55 5.03
N THR A 247 -18.90 -2.62 6.01
CA THR A 247 -18.97 -1.79 7.22
C THR A 247 -18.78 -0.30 6.92
N GLN A 248 -18.09 0.06 5.83
CA GLN A 248 -17.76 1.45 5.47
C GLN A 248 -17.14 2.19 6.67
N ILE A 249 -16.00 1.68 7.16
CA ILE A 249 -15.35 2.13 8.40
C ILE A 249 -14.92 3.61 8.33
N PHE A 250 -14.45 4.04 7.15
CA PHE A 250 -13.91 5.38 6.89
C PHE A 250 -14.89 6.24 6.10
N LEU A 251 -14.65 7.55 6.06
CA LEU A 251 -15.45 8.48 5.27
C LEU A 251 -15.34 8.19 3.75
N ASP A 252 -14.14 7.84 3.29
CA ASP A 252 -13.88 7.45 1.90
C ASP A 252 -12.73 6.45 1.82
N GLY A 253 -12.56 5.79 0.67
CA GLY A 253 -11.48 4.86 0.38
C GLY A 253 -11.66 3.46 0.94
N ASN A 254 -12.85 3.12 1.47
CA ASN A 254 -13.13 1.80 2.05
C ASN A 254 -12.78 0.65 1.11
N LYS A 255 -13.20 0.72 -0.17
CA LYS A 255 -12.86 -0.32 -1.16
C LYS A 255 -11.35 -0.45 -1.38
N LYS A 256 -10.62 0.67 -1.46
CA LYS A 256 -9.17 0.71 -1.70
C LYS A 256 -8.43 0.06 -0.53
N ALA A 257 -8.73 0.53 0.67
CA ALA A 257 -8.13 0.05 1.90
C ALA A 257 -8.42 -1.44 2.14
N SER A 258 -9.64 -1.89 1.84
CA SER A 258 -10.05 -3.28 2.03
C SER A 258 -9.25 -4.27 1.18
N VAL A 259 -8.98 -3.95 -0.10
CA VAL A 259 -8.19 -4.82 -0.99
C VAL A 259 -6.74 -4.90 -0.52
N ILE A 260 -6.13 -3.76 -0.16
CA ILE A 260 -4.75 -3.73 0.35
C ILE A 260 -4.65 -4.47 1.70
N PHE A 261 -5.61 -4.27 2.60
CA PHE A 261 -5.63 -4.93 3.91
C PHE A 261 -5.81 -6.45 3.79
N ALA A 262 -6.70 -6.91 2.91
CA ALA A 262 -6.83 -8.34 2.61
C ALA A 262 -5.53 -8.93 2.04
N ASN A 263 -4.80 -8.17 1.22
CA ASN A 263 -3.50 -8.58 0.70
C ASN A 263 -2.41 -8.63 1.77
N HIS A 264 -2.41 -7.71 2.74
CA HIS A 264 -1.50 -7.82 3.89
C HIS A 264 -1.67 -9.15 4.62
N TYR A 265 -2.92 -9.56 4.88
CA TYR A 265 -3.21 -10.87 5.47
C TYR A 265 -2.78 -12.02 4.53
N LEU A 266 -3.21 -11.99 3.27
CA LEU A 266 -2.95 -13.13 2.38
C LEU A 266 -1.44 -13.34 2.12
N ILE A 267 -0.67 -12.25 1.99
CA ILE A 267 0.77 -12.28 1.76
C ILE A 267 1.52 -12.76 3.00
N SER A 268 1.12 -12.33 4.20
CA SER A 268 1.72 -12.79 5.47
C SER A 268 1.51 -14.28 5.74
N HIS A 269 0.58 -14.92 5.03
CA HIS A 269 0.33 -16.35 5.08
C HIS A 269 0.87 -17.11 3.85
N GLY A 270 1.66 -16.46 2.98
CA GLY A 270 2.20 -17.08 1.77
C GLY A 270 1.14 -17.50 0.75
N GLY A 271 -0.08 -16.96 0.86
CA GLY A 271 -1.26 -17.43 0.12
C GLY A 271 -1.49 -16.75 -1.23
N GLY A 272 -0.50 -16.08 -1.81
CA GLY A 272 -0.66 -15.29 -3.03
C GLY A 272 -1.11 -13.85 -2.78
N PHE A 273 -1.89 -13.29 -3.70
CA PHE A 273 -2.55 -11.99 -3.54
C PHE A 273 -3.90 -11.96 -4.27
N LEU A 274 -4.77 -11.06 -3.84
CA LEU A 274 -6.03 -10.69 -4.45
C LEU A 274 -5.86 -9.46 -5.35
N VAL A 275 -6.34 -9.55 -6.57
CA VAL A 275 -6.49 -8.41 -7.49
C VAL A 275 -7.81 -8.59 -8.23
N ILE A 276 -8.62 -7.54 -8.37
CA ILE A 276 -9.82 -7.59 -9.20
C ILE A 276 -9.39 -7.16 -10.61
N PRO A 277 -9.22 -8.08 -11.58
CA PRO A 277 -8.74 -7.70 -12.90
C PRO A 277 -9.71 -6.71 -13.56
N GLU A 278 -9.19 -5.79 -14.36
CA GLU A 278 -9.98 -4.78 -15.08
C GLU A 278 -11.25 -5.36 -15.73
N LYS A 279 -11.09 -6.47 -16.47
CA LYS A 279 -12.19 -7.15 -17.17
C LYS A 279 -13.30 -7.67 -16.25
N GLU A 280 -12.98 -7.92 -14.98
CA GLU A 280 -13.87 -8.46 -13.97
C GLU A 280 -14.51 -7.36 -13.11
N VAL A 281 -14.03 -6.12 -13.19
CA VAL A 281 -14.52 -4.97 -12.39
C VAL A 281 -16.03 -4.77 -12.50
N PRO A 282 -16.68 -4.82 -13.69
CA PRO A 282 -18.13 -4.65 -13.79
C PRO A 282 -18.90 -5.74 -13.03
N LYS A 283 -18.47 -7.00 -13.16
CA LYS A 283 -19.09 -8.15 -12.49
C LYS A 283 -18.87 -8.09 -10.98
N PHE A 284 -17.66 -7.77 -10.53
CA PHE A 284 -17.34 -7.56 -9.12
C PHE A 284 -18.22 -6.47 -8.50
N LYS A 285 -18.34 -5.30 -9.16
CA LYS A 285 -19.18 -4.20 -8.66
C LYS A 285 -20.65 -4.60 -8.54
N ASN A 286 -21.17 -5.38 -9.49
CA ASN A 286 -22.54 -5.88 -9.43
C ASN A 286 -22.76 -6.83 -8.23
N LEU A 287 -21.89 -7.84 -8.08
CA LEU A 287 -21.97 -8.79 -6.95
C LEU A 287 -21.79 -8.08 -5.60
N LEU A 288 -20.92 -7.06 -5.55
CA LEU A 288 -20.66 -6.30 -4.33
C LEU A 288 -21.90 -5.52 -3.88
N VAL A 289 -22.64 -4.93 -4.81
CA VAL A 289 -23.93 -4.26 -4.51
C VAL A 289 -24.94 -5.27 -3.94
N LYS A 290 -25.11 -6.42 -4.58
CA LYS A 290 -26.02 -7.46 -4.08
C LYS A 290 -25.63 -7.96 -2.69
N TYR A 291 -24.33 -8.15 -2.45
CA TYR A 291 -23.82 -8.52 -1.13
C TYR A 291 -24.13 -7.46 -0.06
N TYR A 292 -24.06 -6.17 -0.40
CA TYR A 292 -24.49 -5.11 0.52
C TYR A 292 -25.99 -5.23 0.84
N GLU A 293 -26.80 -5.58 -0.14
CA GLU A 293 -28.27 -5.73 -0.04
C GLU A 293 -28.74 -7.08 0.55
N GLY A 294 -27.80 -7.91 1.03
CA GLY A 294 -28.12 -9.13 1.79
C GLY A 294 -27.98 -10.44 1.02
N GLU A 295 -27.47 -10.41 -0.22
CA GLU A 295 -27.10 -11.64 -0.92
C GLU A 295 -26.00 -12.40 -0.16
N ASP A 296 -26.03 -13.73 -0.24
CA ASP A 296 -25.09 -14.60 0.46
C ASP A 296 -23.64 -14.25 0.08
N ILE A 297 -22.79 -14.10 1.09
CA ILE A 297 -21.36 -13.84 0.96
C ILE A 297 -20.65 -14.90 0.13
N THR A 298 -21.14 -16.15 0.13
CA THR A 298 -20.55 -17.26 -0.64
C THR A 298 -20.48 -16.94 -2.13
N ILE A 299 -21.51 -16.30 -2.70
CA ILE A 299 -21.61 -16.00 -4.13
C ILE A 299 -20.47 -15.08 -4.60
N ILE A 300 -20.25 -13.97 -3.91
CA ILE A 300 -19.14 -13.05 -4.23
C ILE A 300 -17.79 -13.64 -3.84
N SER A 301 -17.72 -14.43 -2.77
CA SER A 301 -16.48 -15.07 -2.32
C SER A 301 -15.96 -16.09 -3.33
N ASP A 302 -16.84 -16.93 -3.87
CA ASP A 302 -16.49 -17.90 -4.91
C ASP A 302 -16.01 -17.23 -6.19
N PHE A 303 -16.66 -16.12 -6.57
CA PHE A 303 -16.20 -15.30 -7.68
C PHE A 303 -14.80 -14.72 -7.41
N MET A 304 -14.54 -14.19 -6.22
CA MET A 304 -13.22 -13.65 -5.87
C MET A 304 -12.15 -14.74 -5.86
N LYS A 305 -12.42 -15.93 -5.31
CA LYS A 305 -11.49 -17.06 -5.35
C LYS A 305 -11.17 -17.48 -6.78
N LYS A 306 -12.18 -17.58 -7.64
CA LYS A 306 -12.02 -18.06 -9.02
C LYS A 306 -11.34 -17.06 -9.94
N SER A 307 -11.69 -15.77 -9.82
CA SER A 307 -11.32 -14.74 -10.80
C SER A 307 -10.29 -13.74 -10.29
N CYS A 308 -10.15 -13.57 -8.97
CA CYS A 308 -9.35 -12.50 -8.38
C CYS A 308 -8.12 -12.99 -7.61
N TRP A 309 -8.05 -14.28 -7.25
CA TRP A 309 -6.92 -14.86 -6.54
C TRP A 309 -5.77 -15.22 -7.48
N LYS A 310 -4.58 -14.71 -7.19
CA LYS A 310 -3.32 -15.04 -7.88
C LYS A 310 -2.41 -15.78 -6.92
N ARG A 311 -1.89 -16.90 -7.39
CA ARG A 311 -0.96 -17.78 -6.66
C ARG A 311 0.39 -17.78 -7.39
N MET A 312 1.44 -18.08 -6.63
CA MET A 312 2.78 -18.33 -7.14
C MET A 312 2.83 -19.56 -8.05
#